data_AF-Q27UD2-F1
#
_entry.id   AF-Q27UD2-F1
#
_cell.length_a   1.000
_cell.length_b   1.000
_cell.length_c   1.000
_cell.angle_alpha   90.00
_cell.angle_beta   90.00
_cell.angle_gamma   90.00
#
_symmetry.space_group_name_H-M   'P 1'
#
loop_
_entity.id
_entity.type
_entity.pdbx_description
1 polymer ?
#
loop_
_entity_poly.entity_id
_entity_poly.type
_entity_poly.pdbx_seq_one_letter_code
_entity_poly.pdbx_strand_id
1 'polypeptide(L)'
;EQVHFHCSPSQSQLRFLIEQAQFFISLSRHEGFGIAAVEAMSAGLIPVLSDIPPFARLHRESGLGVLVDPLQPQQAAVAVQGLAVQVDTHFIDWRSQAM
;
A
#
# COMPACT_ATOMS: atom_id res chain seq x y z
N GLU A 1 8.47 8.27 -18.60
CA GLU A 1 7.08 8.44 -18.11
C GLU A 1 7.04 8.09 -16.63
N GLN A 2 6.11 8.63 -15.84
CA GLN A 2 6.01 8.36 -14.39
C GLN A 2 4.78 7.52 -14.01
N VAL A 3 3.90 7.20 -14.96
CA VAL A 3 2.65 6.45 -14.74
C VAL A 3 2.46 5.44 -15.87
N HIS A 4 2.19 4.19 -15.52
CA HIS A 4 1.93 3.09 -16.45
C HIS A 4 0.58 2.43 -16.12
N PHE A 5 -0.27 2.24 -17.13
CA PHE A 5 -1.58 1.59 -16.98
C PHE A 5 -1.51 0.14 -17.45
N HIS A 6 -1.95 -0.78 -16.60
CA HIS A 6 -2.07 -2.22 -16.90
C HIS A 6 -3.53 -2.64 -16.79
N CYS A 7 -4.22 -2.76 -17.92
CA CYS A 7 -5.63 -3.17 -17.96
C CYS A 7 -5.72 -4.69 -17.93
N SER A 8 -6.44 -5.25 -16.95
CA SER A 8 -6.71 -6.69 -16.83
C SER A 8 -5.47 -7.59 -16.99
N PRO A 9 -4.40 -7.39 -16.18
CA PRO A 9 -3.20 -8.22 -16.28
C PRO A 9 -3.53 -9.69 -15.96
N SER A 10 -2.84 -10.61 -16.63
CA SER A 10 -2.84 -12.01 -16.23
C SER A 10 -2.25 -12.17 -14.83
N GLN A 11 -2.47 -13.31 -14.18
CA GLN A 11 -1.88 -13.58 -12.86
C GLN A 11 -0.35 -13.52 -12.88
N SER A 12 0.30 -13.99 -13.96
CA SER A 12 1.76 -13.90 -14.11
C SER A 12 2.25 -12.46 -14.30
N GLN A 13 1.51 -11.63 -15.04
CA GLN A 13 1.81 -10.21 -15.18
C GLN A 13 1.63 -9.46 -13.86
N LEU A 14 0.53 -9.73 -13.14
CA LEU A 14 0.28 -9.12 -11.84
C LEU A 14 1.39 -9.48 -10.84
N ARG A 15 1.79 -10.76 -10.78
CA ARG A 15 2.91 -11.20 -9.95
C ARG A 15 4.20 -10.44 -10.28
N PHE A 16 4.56 -10.35 -11.57
CA PHE A 16 5.74 -9.62 -12.01
C PHE A 16 5.69 -8.14 -11.58
N LEU A 17 4.53 -7.49 -11.72
CA LEU A 17 4.35 -6.09 -11.32
C LEU A 17 4.49 -5.90 -9.81
N ILE A 18 3.88 -6.79 -9.02
CA ILE A 18 3.96 -6.76 -7.55
C ILE A 18 5.40 -6.99 -7.07
N GLU A 19 6.16 -7.88 -7.72
CA GLU A 19 7.58 -8.12 -7.40
C GLU A 19 8.46 -6.87 -7.57
N GLN A 20 8.06 -5.93 -8.44
CA GLN A 20 8.77 -4.66 -8.68
C GLN A 20 8.26 -3.50 -7.82
N ALA A 21 7.20 -3.70 -7.03
CA ALA A 21 6.56 -2.65 -6.25
C ALA A 21 6.97 -2.69 -4.77
N GLN A 22 7.09 -1.49 -4.17
CA GLN A 22 7.30 -1.31 -2.73
C GLN A 22 5.97 -1.08 -1.99
N PHE A 23 5.02 -0.37 -2.62
CA PHE A 23 3.78 0.08 -1.97
C PHE A 23 2.55 -0.45 -2.66
N PHE A 24 1.51 -0.71 -1.88
CA PHE A 24 0.13 -0.85 -2.35
C PHE A 24 -0.68 0.34 -1.89
N ILE A 25 -1.36 1.02 -2.82
CA ILE A 25 -2.12 2.23 -2.53
C ILE A 25 -3.60 1.99 -2.82
N SER A 26 -4.46 2.17 -1.82
CA SER A 26 -5.91 2.14 -2.00
C SER A 26 -6.58 3.28 -1.23
N LEU A 27 -7.18 4.20 -1.99
CA LEU A 27 -7.92 5.35 -1.44
C LEU A 27 -9.44 5.14 -1.54
N SER A 28 -9.90 3.89 -1.37
CA SER A 28 -11.32 3.53 -1.40
C SER A 28 -12.13 4.33 -0.37
N ARG A 29 -13.34 4.76 -0.74
CA ARG A 29 -14.30 5.36 0.22
C ARG A 29 -15.05 4.31 1.03
N HIS A 30 -15.13 3.09 0.52
CA HIS A 30 -15.83 1.98 1.16
C HIS A 30 -15.18 0.66 0.76
N GLU A 31 -15.01 -0.24 1.73
CA GLU A 31 -14.51 -1.60 1.57
C GLU A 31 -15.30 -2.51 2.50
N GLY A 32 -15.54 -3.75 2.07
CA GLY A 32 -16.12 -4.76 2.96
C GLY A 32 -15.09 -5.31 3.94
N PHE A 33 -13.91 -5.69 3.42
CA PHE A 33 -12.82 -6.29 4.19
C PHE A 33 -11.46 -5.65 3.92
N GLY A 34 -11.22 -5.16 2.69
CA GLY A 34 -9.88 -4.72 2.28
C GLY A 34 -8.97 -5.88 1.89
N ILE A 35 -9.51 -6.96 1.31
CA ILE A 35 -8.77 -8.19 0.95
C ILE A 35 -7.57 -7.90 0.06
N ALA A 36 -7.69 -6.97 -0.89
CA ALA A 36 -6.60 -6.60 -1.79
C ALA A 36 -5.40 -6.00 -1.04
N ALA A 37 -5.63 -5.27 0.06
CA ALA A 37 -4.55 -4.76 0.90
C ALA A 37 -3.84 -5.90 1.64
N VAL A 38 -4.60 -6.86 2.17
CA VAL A 38 -4.05 -8.06 2.84
C VAL A 38 -3.24 -8.91 1.86
N GLU A 39 -3.75 -9.15 0.65
CA GLU A 39 -3.05 -9.87 -0.41
C GLU A 39 -1.74 -9.16 -0.79
N ALA A 40 -1.78 -7.84 -0.98
CA ALA A 40 -0.58 -7.06 -1.27
C ALA A 40 0.46 -7.13 -0.14
N MET A 41 0.03 -7.02 1.12
CA MET A 41 0.91 -7.16 2.28
C MET A 41 1.57 -8.54 2.32
N SER A 42 0.80 -9.62 2.10
CA SER A 42 1.36 -10.98 2.02
C SER A 42 2.39 -11.18 0.88
N ALA A 43 2.39 -10.29 -0.12
CA ALA A 43 3.39 -10.25 -1.18
C ALA A 43 4.58 -9.31 -0.87
N GLY A 44 4.58 -8.68 0.31
CA GLY A 44 5.61 -7.80 0.84
C GLY A 44 5.42 -6.31 0.54
N LEU A 45 4.24 -5.87 0.10
CA LEU A 45 4.00 -4.46 -0.20
C LEU A 45 3.55 -3.70 1.05
N ILE A 46 4.13 -2.52 1.26
CA ILE A 46 3.77 -1.64 2.38
C ILE A 46 2.48 -0.88 2.04
N PRO A 47 1.46 -0.89 2.92
CA PRO A 47 0.15 -0.30 2.59
C PRO A 47 0.11 1.23 2.77
N VAL A 48 -0.52 1.92 1.81
CA VAL A 48 -0.96 3.32 1.90
C VAL A 48 -2.46 3.34 1.67
N LEU A 49 -3.24 3.57 2.72
CA LEU A 49 -4.67 3.31 2.71
C LEU A 49 -5.48 4.54 3.09
N SER A 50 -6.71 4.65 2.58
CA SER A 50 -7.66 5.63 3.10
C SER A 50 -8.04 5.32 4.56
N ASP A 51 -8.33 6.35 5.35
CA ASP A 51 -8.81 6.17 6.73
C ASP A 51 -10.29 5.74 6.76
N ILE A 52 -10.53 4.45 6.50
CA ILE A 52 -11.84 3.79 6.59
C ILE A 52 -11.78 2.59 7.55
N PRO A 53 -12.90 2.15 8.16
CA PRO A 53 -12.85 1.18 9.25
C PRO A 53 -12.08 -0.13 8.96
N PRO A 54 -12.22 -0.79 7.80
CA PRO A 54 -11.43 -2.00 7.50
C PRO A 54 -9.93 -1.73 7.42
N PHE A 55 -9.53 -0.63 6.79
CA PHE A 55 -8.12 -0.26 6.65
C PHE A 55 -7.51 0.24 7.97
N ALA A 56 -8.27 1.00 8.76
CA ALA A 56 -7.84 1.42 10.10
C ALA A 56 -7.65 0.24 11.05
N ARG A 57 -8.45 -0.82 10.89
CA ARG A 57 -8.25 -2.08 11.61
C ARG A 57 -6.96 -2.78 11.16
N LEU A 58 -6.78 -2.95 9.85
CA LEU A 58 -5.60 -3.59 9.27
C LEU A 58 -4.30 -2.86 9.66
N HIS A 59 -4.30 -1.52 9.57
CA HIS A 59 -3.18 -0.68 9.98
C HIS A 59 -2.82 -0.87 11.45
N ARG A 60 -3.83 -0.92 12.33
CA ARG A 60 -3.63 -1.13 13.77
C ARG A 60 -3.11 -2.53 14.10
N GLU A 61 -3.63 -3.56 13.44
CA GLU A 61 -3.25 -4.95 13.68
C GLU A 61 -1.85 -5.26 13.15
N SER A 62 -1.46 -4.67 12.02
CA SER A 62 -0.14 -4.87 11.41
C SER A 62 0.93 -3.92 11.95
N GLY A 63 0.57 -2.70 12.35
CA GLY A 63 1.51 -1.64 12.67
C GLY A 63 2.27 -1.09 11.46
N LEU A 64 1.83 -1.40 10.24
CA LEU A 64 2.56 -1.07 9.00
C LEU A 64 1.83 -0.04 8.15
N GLY A 65 2.61 0.77 7.44
CA GLY A 65 2.11 1.72 6.46
C GLY A 65 1.48 2.97 7.07
N VAL A 66 0.69 3.68 6.26
CA VAL A 66 0.03 4.93 6.65
C VAL A 66 -1.43 4.97 6.24
N LEU A 67 -2.25 5.62 7.07
CA LEU A 67 -3.61 6.03 6.74
C LEU A 67 -3.61 7.48 6.26
N VAL A 68 -4.34 7.78 5.19
CA VAL A 68 -4.43 9.12 4.61
C VAL A 68 -5.88 9.52 4.32
N ASP A 69 -6.16 10.82 4.37
CA ASP A 69 -7.43 11.36 3.87
C ASP A 69 -7.29 11.75 2.39
N PRO A 70 -8.00 11.10 1.45
CA PRO A 70 -7.95 11.45 0.03
C PRO A 70 -8.48 12.87 -0.27
N LEU A 71 -9.24 13.49 0.65
CA LEU A 71 -9.69 14.89 0.53
C LEU A 71 -8.61 15.90 0.95
N GLN A 72 -7.48 15.43 1.50
CA GLN A 72 -6.34 16.25 1.93
C GLN A 72 -5.05 15.83 1.18
N PRO A 73 -4.98 16.00 -0.15
CA PRO A 73 -3.91 15.44 -0.98
C PRO A 73 -2.51 15.94 -0.61
N GLN A 74 -2.36 17.18 -0.12
CA GLN A 74 -1.07 17.69 0.35
C GLN A 74 -0.61 16.97 1.62
N GLN A 75 -1.53 16.72 2.56
CA GLN A 75 -1.21 15.99 3.79
C GLN A 75 -0.90 14.52 3.48
N ALA A 76 -1.67 13.91 2.58
CA ALA A 76 -1.42 12.56 2.09
C ALA A 76 -0.04 12.44 1.44
N ALA A 77 0.35 13.41 0.58
CA ALA A 77 1.65 13.42 -0.06
C ALA A 77 2.80 13.48 0.96
N VAL A 78 2.68 14.34 1.99
CA VAL A 78 3.69 14.44 3.06
C VAL A 78 3.81 13.10 3.82
N ALA A 79 2.70 12.46 4.15
CA ALA A 79 2.70 11.17 4.84
C ALA A 79 3.35 10.07 4.00
N VAL A 80 3.00 9.99 2.71
CA VAL A 80 3.57 9.00 1.78
C VAL A 80 5.05 9.23 1.55
N GLN A 81 5.49 10.49 1.40
CA GLN A 81 6.90 10.83 1.27
C GLN A 81 7.69 10.46 2.53
N GLY A 82 7.14 10.76 3.71
CA GLY A 82 7.75 10.37 4.99
C GLY A 82 7.90 8.85 5.12
N LEU A 83 6.86 8.09 4.75
CA LEU A 83 6.91 6.63 4.72
C LEU A 83 7.96 6.12 3.73
N ALA A 84 8.01 6.70 2.52
CA ALA A 84 8.95 6.28 1.47
C ALA A 84 10.41 6.40 1.92
N VAL A 85 10.78 7.50 2.57
CA VAL A 85 12.14 7.69 3.13
C VAL A 85 12.49 6.62 4.18
N GLN A 86 11.54 6.27 5.05
CA GLN A 86 11.74 5.24 6.07
C GLN A 86 11.91 3.84 5.45
N VAL A 87 11.07 3.52 4.46
CA VAL A 87 11.10 2.25 3.74
C VAL A 87 12.39 2.11 2.94
N ASP A 88 12.82 3.14 2.22
CA ASP A 88 14.05 3.08 1.41
C ASP A 88 15.30 2.83 2.26
N THR A 89 15.32 3.31 3.51
CA THR A 89 16.46 3.12 4.42
C THR A 89 16.58 1.66 4.87
N HIS A 90 15.46 0.94 5.00
CA HIS A 90 15.39 -0.43 5.56
C HIS A 90 14.46 -1.35 4.76
N PHE A 91 14.54 -1.31 3.43
CA PHE A 91 13.50 -1.90 2.57
C PHE A 91 13.30 -3.40 2.81
N ILE A 92 14.38 -4.16 3.02
CA ILE A 92 14.32 -5.61 3.25
C ILE A 92 13.54 -5.92 4.54
N ASP A 93 13.78 -5.15 5.61
CA ASP A 93 13.13 -5.35 6.91
C ASP A 93 11.63 -5.02 6.81
N TRP A 94 11.30 -3.90 6.16
CA TRP A 94 9.91 -3.51 5.89
C TRP A 94 9.16 -4.55 5.06
N ARG A 95 9.79 -5.04 3.98
CA ARG A 95 9.19 -6.06 3.12
C ARG A 95 8.96 -7.36 3.88
N SER A 96 9.89 -7.76 4.74
CA SER A 96 9.76 -8.97 5.56
C SER A 96 8.70 -8.85 6.64
N GLN A 97 8.41 -7.66 7.16
CA GLN A 97 7.35 -7.45 8.16
C GLN A 97 5.95 -7.46 7.55
N ALA A 98 5.83 -7.07 6.28
CA ALA A 98 4.56 -7.10 5.57
C ALA A 98 4.08 -8.53 5.23
N MET A 99 5.03 -9.43 4.98
CA MET A 99 4.81 -10.86 4.66
C MET A 99 4.48 -11.69 5.91
#